data_AF-A0A3R7U2D9-F1
#
_entry.id   AF-A0A3R7U2D9-F1
#
_cell.length_a   1.000
_cell.length_b   1.000
_cell.length_c   1.000
_cell.angle_alpha   90.00
_cell.angle_beta   90.00
_cell.angle_gamma   90.00
#
_symmetry.space_group_name_H-M   'P 1'
#
loop_
_entity.id
_entity.type
_entity.pdbx_description
1 polymer ?
#
loop_
_entity_poly.entity_id
_entity_poly.type
_entity_poly.pdbx_seq_one_letter_code
_entity_poly.pdbx_strand_id
1 'polypeptide(L)' 'ADRSVAESGVYRVIGAGSQILRDLGVGKMRLLSSPTRYNALSGFGLEVIEFIEA' A
#
# COMPACT_ATOMS: atom_id res chain seq x y z
N ALA A 1 -7.06 19.45 16.03
CA ALA A 1 -8.01 18.83 15.10
C ALA A 1 -7.38 18.68 13.71
N ASP A 2 -6.26 17.97 13.59
CA ASP A 2 -5.44 17.99 12.35
C ASP A 2 -4.96 16.61 11.86
N ARG A 3 -5.21 15.54 12.63
CA ARG A 3 -4.72 14.20 12.29
C ARG A 3 -5.54 13.49 11.20
N SER A 4 -6.80 13.88 11.02
CA SER A 4 -7.76 13.23 10.11
C SER A 4 -7.57 13.56 8.62
N VAL A 5 -7.05 14.75 8.30
CA VAL A 5 -6.89 15.20 6.90
C VAL A 5 -5.69 14.53 6.24
N ALA A 6 -4.58 14.38 6.98
CA ALA A 6 -3.38 13.71 6.51
C ALA A 6 -3.61 12.20 6.26
N GLU A 7 -4.30 11.51 7.17
CA GLU A 7 -4.67 10.10 7.02
C GLU A 7 -5.55 9.87 5.78
N SER A 8 -6.48 10.78 5.51
CA SER A 8 -7.34 10.72 4.32
C SER A 8 -6.55 10.78 3.00
N GLY A 9 -5.45 11.53 2.95
CA GLY A 9 -4.58 11.60 1.77
C GLY A 9 -3.83 10.29 1.53
N VAL A 10 -3.32 9.68 2.60
CA VAL A 10 -2.58 8.41 2.55
C VAL A 10 -3.46 7.28 2.03
N TYR A 11 -4.70 7.16 2.52
CA TYR A 11 -5.63 6.13 2.04
C TYR A 11 -5.97 6.26 0.56
N ARG A 12 -6.09 7.49 0.04
CA ARG A 12 -6.32 7.72 -1.41
C ARG A 12 -5.14 7.22 -2.25
N VAL A 13 -3.91 7.53 -1.84
CA VAL A 13 -2.69 7.07 -2.53
C VAL A 13 -2.58 5.55 -2.50
N ILE A 14 -2.83 4.93 -1.34
CA ILE A 14 -2.82 3.46 -1.20
C ILE A 14 -3.88 2.84 -2.11
N GLY A 15 -5.10 3.36 -2.13
CA GLY A 15 -6.18 2.84 -2.96
C GLY A 15 -5.88 2.92 -4.46
N ALA A 16 -5.40 4.08 -4.92
CA ALA A 16 -5.03 4.28 -6.32
C ALA A 16 -3.85 3.38 -6.73
N GLY A 17 -2.77 3.34 -5.93
CA GLY A 17 -1.61 2.49 -6.19
C GLY A 17 -1.97 1.00 -6.21
N SER A 18 -2.88 0.57 -5.33
CA SER A 18 -3.31 -0.83 -5.27
C SER A 18 -4.09 -1.26 -6.51
N GLN A 19 -4.93 -0.38 -7.06
CA GLN A 19 -5.65 -0.65 -8.31
C GLN A 19 -4.68 -0.78 -9.48
N ILE A 20 -3.70 0.13 -9.59
CA ILE A 20 -2.65 0.06 -10.63
C ILE A 20 -1.89 -1.28 -10.55
N LEU A 21 -1.42 -1.65 -9.36
CA LEU A 21 -0.66 -2.89 -9.16
C LEU A 21 -1.48 -4.13 -9.53
N ARG A 22 -2.76 -4.15 -9.15
CA ARG A 22 -3.68 -5.24 -9.51
C ARG A 22 -3.89 -5.32 -11.03
N ASP A 23 -4.08 -4.19 -11.69
CA ASP A 23 -4.27 -4.14 -13.15
C ASP A 23 -3.01 -4.61 -13.90
N LEU A 24 -1.82 -4.43 -13.30
CA LEU A 24 -0.56 -5.00 -13.78
C LEU A 24 -0.37 -6.49 -13.44
N GLY A 25 -1.33 -7.12 -12.75
CA GLY A 25 -1.28 -8.53 -12.36
C GLY A 25 -0.41 -8.82 -11.13
N VAL A 26 -0.05 -7.80 -10.34
CA VAL A 26 0.72 -7.97 -9.10
C VAL A 26 -0.21 -8.50 -8.00
N GLY A 27 0.23 -9.56 -7.31
CA GLY A 27 -0.45 -10.12 -6.14
C GLY A 27 0.46 -10.22 -4.90
N LYS A 28 1.73 -10.59 -5.09
CA LYS A 28 2.75 -10.60 -4.05
C LYS A 28 3.87 -9.64 -4.45
N MET A 29 4.35 -8.82 -3.51
CA MET A 29 5.36 -7.79 -3.80
C MET A 29 6.36 -7.57 -2.67
N ARG A 30 7.56 -7.13 -3.06
CA ARG A 30 8.63 -6.68 -2.16
C ARG A 30 8.64 -5.16 -2.18
N LEU A 31 8.55 -4.51 -1.02
CA LEU A 31 8.46 -3.06 -0.92
C LEU A 31 9.83 -2.43 -0.66
N LEU A 32 10.21 -1.46 -1.50
CA LEU A 32 11.36 -0.58 -1.29
C LEU A 32 11.00 0.53 -0.29
N SER A 33 10.81 0.16 0.98
CA SER A 33 10.44 1.10 2.04
C SER A 33 10.86 0.61 3.41
N SER A 34 10.89 1.53 4.38
CA SER A 34 10.98 1.14 5.79
C SER A 34 9.77 0.27 6.20
N PRO A 35 9.95 -0.69 7.12
CA PRO A 35 8.88 -1.58 7.57
C PRO A 35 7.67 -0.80 8.09
N THR A 36 6.52 -0.98 7.43
CA THR A 36 5.25 -0.31 7.77
C THR A 36 4.09 -1.27 7.64
N ARG A 37 3.08 -1.19 8.52
CA ARG A 37 1.87 -2.02 8.41
C ARG A 37 0.86 -1.38 7.46
N TYR A 38 0.47 -2.12 6.42
CA TYR A 38 -0.58 -1.74 5.48
C TYR A 38 -1.77 -2.68 5.60
N ASN A 39 -2.75 -2.34 6.43
CA ASN A 39 -3.92 -3.20 6.69
C ASN A 39 -4.92 -3.27 5.53
N ALA A 40 -4.86 -2.33 4.57
CA ALA A 40 -5.86 -2.21 3.49
C ALA A 40 -5.51 -3.01 2.21
N LEU A 41 -4.29 -3.54 2.08
CA LEU A 41 -3.80 -4.15 0.83
C LEU A 41 -4.50 -5.47 0.48
N SER A 42 -4.90 -6.24 1.49
CA SER A 42 -5.59 -7.52 1.30
C SER A 42 -6.93 -7.37 0.56
N GLY A 43 -7.62 -6.24 0.75
CA GLY A 43 -8.85 -5.91 0.01
C GLY A 43 -8.64 -5.70 -1.49
N PHE A 44 -7.40 -5.52 -1.93
CA PHE A 44 -7.01 -5.39 -3.33
C PHE A 44 -6.34 -6.65 -3.88
N GLY A 45 -6.24 -7.72 -3.09
CA GLY A 45 -5.53 -8.94 -3.47
C GLY A 45 -4.00 -8.77 -3.46
N LEU A 46 -3.48 -7.80 -2.70
CA LEU A 46 -2.06 -7.52 -2.58
C LEU A 46 -1.49 -8.02 -1.26
N GLU A 47 -0.34 -8.69 -1.33
CA GLU A 47 0.40 -9.24 -0.20
C GLU A 47 1.84 -8.71 -0.22
N VAL A 48 2.26 -8.10 0.89
CA VAL A 48 3.66 -7.71 1.09
C VAL A 48 4.41 -8.93 1.62
N ILE A 49 5.37 -9.43 0.85
CA ILE A 49 6.17 -10.60 1.24
C ILE A 49 7.52 -10.23 1.83
N GLU A 50 8.01 -9.01 1.58
CA GLU A 50 9.30 -8.54 2.08
C GLU A 50 9.38 -7.00 2.04
N PHE A 51 10.15 -6.42 2.96
CA PHE A 51 10.62 -5.03 2.87
C PHE A 51 12.11 -5.08 2.53
N ILE A 52 12.49 -4.41 1.45
CA ILE A 52 13.87 -4.29 1.01
C ILE A 52 14.35 -2.87 1.30
N GLU A 53 15.58 -2.76 1.83
CA GLU A 53 16.25 -1.47 1.98
C GLU A 53 16.49 -0.87 0.59
N ALA A 54 16.25 0.43 0.47
CA ALA A 54 16.38 1.18 -0.78
C ALA A 54 17.83 1.62 -1.03
#